data_AF-A0AAU4T925-F1
#
_entry.id   AF-A0AAU4T925-F1
#
_cell.length_a   1.000
_cell.length_b   1.000
_cell.length_c   1.000
_cell.angle_alpha   90.00
_cell.angle_beta   90.00
_cell.angle_gamma   90.00
#
_symmetry.space_group_name_H-M   'P 1'
#
loop_
_entity.id
_entity.type
_entity.pdbx_description
1 polymer ?
#
loop_
_entity_poly.entity_id
_entity_poly.type
_entity_poly.pdbx_seq_one_letter_code
_entity_poly.pdbx_strand_id
1 'polypeptide(L)'
;MKTCTTKHGRPRPTHLARRLISILLQFAVRRGRSQPPTERAQIVRSLTTAQESDTSAREGYLWHQATEELYLWDQVVADAGQHAAAAVEDHLDGGELRDAAQQAAHRITQARTLLHEWHGERAEYPLDEELLVHVLRPAPSLLARARHRGDLQRLEADLARRPVHLDQPGGAWATTWHSDGTLTADRDDGLCVRGWSATPDAVEQALQSFEATSRHRPQVTLTLHGERPEVPAAGTDPPGIDRVAVLRAFDADLAALDATVTAITQLQQTWPEHEISDRVRAATNQLQADAPQSPYFNLYTRQGEHYWAFSESAAWVRTDAIVQAVDEVWGDFDRSEASRGPSWMPWATRELLTTEPEQLAAFVRHHLAEEPEISLGVINGPAGPLYNVSSGGAHRTHLFRILGLPWVIAKLYARIPPRRFDVASVIDTAKGMTEIERVGRGWHTLLERGLLHGRIRYEGPFAVLDLDHGPAPWLLGDAALASAYNTAYERVYPGALTELGIPATALTGRKAWEQWLYC
;
A
#
# COMPACT_ATOMS: atom_id res chain seq x y z
N MET A 1 -32.98 -5.86 -42.36
CA MET A 1 -32.60 -4.43 -42.46
C MET A 1 -33.85 -3.61 -42.75
N LYS A 2 -34.35 -2.84 -41.77
CA LYS A 2 -35.45 -1.88 -41.97
C LYS A 2 -34.83 -0.53 -42.34
N THR A 3 -35.20 0.01 -43.51
CA THR A 3 -34.77 1.34 -43.96
C THR A 3 -35.54 2.42 -43.20
N CYS A 4 -34.83 3.23 -42.39
CA CYS A 4 -35.41 4.39 -41.70
C CYS A 4 -35.62 5.56 -42.66
N THR A 5 -36.86 6.03 -42.77
CA THR A 5 -37.26 7.25 -43.47
C THR A 5 -37.46 8.40 -42.47
N THR A 6 -37.28 9.65 -42.88
CA THR A 6 -37.75 10.81 -42.10
C THR A 6 -39.28 10.83 -42.02
N LYS A 7 -39.87 11.66 -41.14
CA LYS A 7 -41.34 11.86 -40.98
C LYS A 7 -42.06 12.22 -42.31
N HIS A 8 -41.32 12.57 -43.36
CA HIS A 8 -41.81 12.92 -44.70
C HIS A 8 -41.30 12.00 -45.84
N GLY A 9 -40.82 10.80 -45.55
CA GLY A 9 -40.62 9.75 -46.56
C GLY A 9 -39.45 9.94 -47.55
N ARG A 10 -38.49 10.85 -47.27
CA ARG A 10 -37.30 11.01 -48.14
C ARG A 10 -36.15 10.09 -47.69
N PRO A 11 -35.37 9.52 -48.63
CA PRO A 11 -34.21 8.68 -48.30
C PRO A 11 -33.12 9.51 -47.61
N ARG A 12 -32.63 9.03 -46.45
CA ARG A 12 -31.60 9.70 -45.64
C ARG A 12 -30.23 9.66 -46.34
N PRO A 13 -29.50 10.78 -46.45
CA PRO A 13 -28.09 10.73 -46.78
C PRO A 13 -27.29 10.43 -45.51
N THR A 14 -26.73 9.23 -45.41
CA THR A 14 -25.60 8.86 -44.52
C THR A 14 -24.40 9.84 -44.61
N HIS A 15 -24.42 10.72 -45.61
CA HIS A 15 -23.52 11.83 -45.82
C HIS A 15 -23.64 12.96 -44.78
N LEU A 16 -24.78 13.13 -44.09
CA LEU A 16 -25.01 14.29 -43.23
C LEU A 16 -24.35 14.16 -41.86
N ALA A 17 -24.42 12.99 -41.21
CA ALA A 17 -23.72 12.72 -39.96
C ALA A 17 -22.18 12.75 -40.15
N ARG A 18 -21.67 12.22 -41.28
CA ARG A 18 -20.26 12.36 -41.67
C ARG A 18 -19.87 13.82 -41.93
N ARG A 19 -20.74 14.62 -42.58
CA ARG A 19 -20.52 16.06 -42.76
C ARG A 19 -20.57 16.81 -41.44
N LEU A 20 -21.46 16.46 -40.51
CA LEU A 20 -21.57 17.11 -39.20
C LEU A 20 -20.33 16.83 -38.35
N ILE A 21 -19.86 15.58 -38.32
CA ILE A 21 -18.59 15.20 -37.67
C ILE A 21 -17.42 15.95 -38.31
N SER A 22 -17.39 16.06 -39.65
CA SER A 22 -16.37 16.82 -40.37
C SER A 22 -16.47 18.34 -40.13
N ILE A 23 -17.66 18.88 -39.91
CA ILE A 23 -17.91 20.30 -39.59
C ILE A 23 -17.53 20.59 -38.14
N LEU A 24 -17.82 19.69 -37.20
CA LEU A 24 -17.41 19.78 -35.81
C LEU A 24 -15.89 19.68 -35.68
N LEU A 25 -15.23 18.77 -36.42
CA LEU A 25 -13.76 18.72 -36.56
C LEU A 25 -13.16 19.97 -37.24
N GLN A 26 -13.87 20.59 -38.18
CA GLN A 26 -13.41 21.85 -38.79
C GLN A 26 -13.63 23.06 -37.87
N PHE A 27 -14.70 23.07 -37.07
CA PHE A 27 -14.95 24.08 -36.04
C PHE A 27 -13.94 23.98 -34.91
N ALA A 28 -13.57 22.74 -34.57
CA ALA A 28 -12.52 22.39 -33.64
C ALA A 28 -11.15 22.96 -34.04
N VAL A 29 -10.74 22.68 -35.28
CA VAL A 29 -9.53 23.22 -35.91
C VAL A 29 -9.58 24.75 -36.07
N ARG A 30 -10.78 25.34 -36.26
CA ARG A 30 -10.97 26.79 -36.34
C ARG A 30 -10.87 27.50 -35.00
N ARG A 31 -11.25 26.86 -33.89
CA ARG A 31 -11.15 27.44 -32.55
C ARG A 31 -9.72 27.41 -31.99
N GLY A 32 -8.89 26.47 -32.45
CA GLY A 32 -7.44 26.47 -32.24
C GLY A 32 -6.64 27.54 -33.03
N ARG A 33 -7.32 28.45 -33.77
CA ARG A 33 -6.67 29.50 -34.59
C ARG A 33 -6.09 30.68 -33.80
N SER A 34 -6.13 30.69 -32.47
CA SER A 34 -5.42 31.68 -31.67
C SER A 34 -3.91 31.40 -31.56
N GLN A 35 -3.40 30.28 -32.09
CA GLN A 35 -1.96 29.96 -32.04
C GLN A 35 -1.18 30.23 -33.35
N PRO A 36 0.09 30.68 -33.26
CA PRO A 36 0.93 31.02 -34.40
C PRO A 36 1.10 29.90 -35.46
N PRO A 37 1.31 30.25 -36.74
CA PRO A 37 1.50 29.29 -37.84
C PRO A 37 2.67 28.30 -37.67
N THR A 38 3.71 28.70 -36.93
CA THR A 38 4.90 27.89 -36.65
C THR A 38 4.61 26.73 -35.70
N GLU A 39 3.76 26.93 -34.68
CA GLU A 39 3.32 25.88 -33.76
C GLU A 39 2.38 24.89 -34.44
N ARG A 40 1.54 25.35 -35.38
CA ARG A 40 0.68 24.48 -36.21
C ARG A 40 1.48 23.58 -37.15
N ALA A 41 2.54 24.11 -37.77
CA ALA A 41 3.45 23.31 -38.60
C ALA A 41 4.27 22.34 -37.75
N GLN A 42 4.47 22.64 -36.47
CA GLN A 42 5.18 21.80 -35.52
C GLN A 42 4.28 20.67 -34.99
N ILE A 43 3.01 20.90 -34.66
CA ILE A 43 2.06 19.84 -34.26
C ILE A 43 1.80 18.86 -35.41
N VAL A 44 1.59 19.36 -36.63
CA VAL A 44 1.40 18.49 -37.81
C VAL A 44 2.69 17.72 -38.13
N ARG A 45 3.88 18.33 -38.02
CA ARG A 45 5.16 17.61 -38.14
C ARG A 45 5.35 16.60 -37.01
N SER A 46 5.05 16.91 -35.76
CA SER A 46 5.16 15.97 -34.64
C SER A 46 4.24 14.76 -34.82
N LEU A 47 3.06 14.95 -35.43
CA LEU A 47 2.12 13.87 -35.73
C LEU A 47 2.51 13.05 -36.99
N THR A 48 3.32 13.59 -37.91
CA THR A 48 3.76 12.88 -39.13
C THR A 48 5.22 12.40 -39.11
N THR A 49 6.06 12.93 -38.22
CA THR A 49 7.52 12.65 -38.17
C THR A 49 7.91 11.76 -36.99
N ALA A 50 6.96 11.31 -36.16
CA ALA A 50 7.18 10.35 -35.07
C ALA A 50 7.44 8.90 -35.54
N GLN A 51 8.13 8.73 -36.68
CA GLN A 51 8.59 7.44 -37.17
C GLN A 51 10.11 7.37 -37.28
N GLU A 52 10.84 8.49 -37.13
CA GLU A 52 12.31 8.52 -37.30
C GLU A 52 12.95 9.64 -36.45
N SER A 53 13.03 9.49 -35.12
CA SER A 53 14.20 9.91 -34.32
C SER A 53 13.94 9.85 -32.82
N ASP A 54 14.90 9.23 -32.12
CA ASP A 54 15.09 9.10 -30.68
C ASP A 54 15.01 10.45 -29.91
N THR A 55 13.91 10.71 -29.19
CA THR A 55 13.80 11.82 -28.20
C THR A 55 12.78 11.53 -27.08
N SER A 56 13.13 10.61 -26.18
CA SER A 56 12.28 10.15 -25.06
C SER A 56 11.78 11.25 -24.08
N ALA A 57 12.43 12.40 -24.00
CA ALA A 57 12.01 13.48 -23.09
C ALA A 57 10.99 14.48 -23.70
N ARG A 58 10.89 14.55 -25.03
CA ARG A 58 9.99 15.50 -25.73
C ARG A 58 8.61 14.92 -26.00
N GLU A 59 8.54 13.59 -26.03
CA GLU A 59 7.33 12.81 -26.21
C GLU A 59 6.37 12.98 -25.03
N GLY A 60 6.84 12.84 -23.79
CA GLY A 60 6.01 12.98 -22.58
C GLY A 60 5.19 14.28 -22.49
N TYR A 61 5.79 15.41 -22.87
CA TYR A 61 5.13 16.73 -22.83
C TYR A 61 4.03 16.89 -23.91
N LEU A 62 4.26 16.35 -25.11
CA LEU A 62 3.27 16.39 -26.19
C LEU A 62 2.06 15.46 -25.90
N TRP A 63 2.23 14.43 -25.07
CA TRP A 63 1.17 13.48 -24.70
C TRP A 63 0.21 13.98 -23.64
N HIS A 64 0.70 14.64 -22.59
CA HIS A 64 -0.17 15.32 -21.63
C HIS A 64 -1.05 16.35 -22.34
N GLN A 65 -0.47 17.11 -23.28
CA GLN A 65 -1.22 18.05 -24.09
C GLN A 65 -2.27 17.36 -24.98
N ALA A 66 -1.93 16.24 -25.63
CA ALA A 66 -2.90 15.48 -26.44
C ALA A 66 -4.04 14.87 -25.60
N THR A 67 -3.76 14.42 -24.38
CA THR A 67 -4.77 13.83 -23.48
C THR A 67 -5.72 14.88 -22.92
N GLU A 68 -5.18 16.03 -22.49
CA GLU A 68 -5.96 17.20 -22.05
C GLU A 68 -6.81 17.76 -23.21
N GLU A 69 -6.26 17.82 -24.41
CA GLU A 69 -7.03 18.21 -25.60
C GLU A 69 -8.16 17.22 -25.88
N LEU A 70 -7.95 15.90 -25.76
CA LEU A 70 -9.01 14.89 -25.91
C LEU A 70 -10.07 14.97 -24.81
N TYR A 71 -9.70 15.33 -23.58
CA TYR A 71 -10.65 15.59 -22.49
C TYR A 71 -11.55 16.79 -22.79
N LEU A 72 -10.95 17.89 -23.28
CA LEU A 72 -11.70 19.05 -23.74
C LEU A 72 -12.61 18.71 -24.94
N TRP A 73 -12.15 17.85 -25.85
CA TRP A 73 -12.96 17.40 -27.00
C TRP A 73 -14.17 16.55 -26.59
N ASP A 74 -14.02 15.67 -25.61
CA ASP A 74 -15.11 14.85 -25.06
C ASP A 74 -16.25 15.74 -24.52
N GLN A 75 -15.90 16.71 -23.67
CA GLN A 75 -16.84 17.66 -23.10
C GLN A 75 -17.51 18.52 -24.18
N VAL A 76 -16.74 19.08 -25.10
CA VAL A 76 -17.26 19.94 -26.17
C VAL A 76 -18.20 19.17 -27.10
N VAL A 77 -17.92 17.91 -27.44
CA VAL A 77 -18.77 17.09 -28.31
C VAL A 77 -20.06 16.68 -27.61
N ALA A 78 -20.00 16.32 -26.32
CA ALA A 78 -21.16 15.98 -25.52
C ALA A 78 -22.11 17.20 -25.35
N ASP A 79 -21.55 18.35 -24.98
CA ASP A 79 -22.32 19.59 -24.77
C ASP A 79 -22.93 20.10 -26.08
N ALA A 80 -22.17 20.05 -27.19
CA ALA A 80 -22.68 20.43 -28.50
C ALA A 80 -23.83 19.52 -28.96
N GLY A 81 -23.77 18.22 -28.66
CA GLY A 81 -24.84 17.26 -28.93
C GLY A 81 -26.12 17.56 -28.15
N GLN A 82 -25.99 17.90 -26.86
CA GLN A 82 -27.13 18.25 -26.00
C GLN A 82 -27.80 19.56 -26.45
N HIS A 83 -27.00 20.59 -26.73
CA HIS A 83 -27.51 21.88 -27.19
C HIS A 83 -28.14 21.79 -28.59
N ALA A 84 -27.54 21.03 -29.52
CA ALA A 84 -28.11 20.82 -30.85
C ALA A 84 -29.43 20.03 -30.80
N ALA A 85 -29.55 19.05 -29.88
CA ALA A 85 -30.80 18.32 -29.69
C ALA A 85 -31.93 19.19 -29.13
N ALA A 86 -31.61 20.20 -28.31
CA ALA A 86 -32.58 21.14 -27.76
C ALA A 86 -32.97 22.25 -28.76
N ALA A 87 -32.10 22.60 -29.70
CA ALA A 87 -32.28 23.74 -30.60
C ALA A 87 -33.03 23.40 -31.92
N VAL A 88 -33.24 22.12 -32.23
CA VAL A 88 -33.85 21.71 -33.50
C VAL A 88 -35.26 21.17 -33.26
N GLU A 89 -36.23 22.06 -33.10
CA GLU A 89 -37.61 21.66 -32.80
C GLU A 89 -38.44 21.19 -34.00
N ASP A 90 -38.03 21.44 -35.26
CA ASP A 90 -38.94 21.12 -36.39
C ASP A 90 -38.31 20.46 -37.63
N HIS A 91 -36.98 20.33 -37.74
CA HIS A 91 -36.33 19.96 -39.02
C HIS A 91 -35.31 18.83 -38.97
N LEU A 92 -34.85 18.41 -37.79
CA LEU A 92 -33.96 17.25 -37.60
C LEU A 92 -34.44 16.44 -36.40
N ASP A 93 -34.12 15.15 -36.41
CA ASP A 93 -34.35 14.27 -35.27
C ASP A 93 -33.31 14.59 -34.19
N GLY A 94 -33.69 15.37 -33.19
CA GLY A 94 -32.82 15.75 -32.07
C GLY A 94 -32.31 14.54 -31.27
N GLY A 95 -33.02 13.41 -31.30
CA GLY A 95 -32.57 12.14 -30.72
C GLY A 95 -31.38 11.56 -31.49
N GLU A 96 -31.46 11.49 -32.82
CA GLU A 96 -30.39 10.98 -33.68
C GLU A 96 -29.09 11.81 -33.57
N LEU A 97 -29.22 13.14 -33.40
CA LEU A 97 -28.07 14.03 -33.16
C LEU A 97 -27.44 13.81 -31.78
N ARG A 98 -28.25 13.62 -30.74
CA ARG A 98 -27.78 13.29 -29.40
C ARG A 98 -27.06 11.95 -29.36
N ASP A 99 -27.64 10.92 -29.97
CA ASP A 99 -27.07 9.57 -30.03
C ASP A 99 -25.74 9.56 -30.79
N ALA A 100 -25.64 10.29 -31.90
CA ALA A 100 -24.40 10.41 -32.67
C ALA A 100 -23.31 11.16 -31.89
N ALA A 101 -23.67 12.21 -31.16
CA ALA A 101 -22.74 12.94 -30.29
C ALA A 101 -22.26 12.09 -29.12
N GLN A 102 -23.16 11.33 -28.48
CA GLN A 102 -22.81 10.37 -27.43
C GLN A 102 -21.90 9.26 -27.93
N GLN A 103 -22.14 8.72 -29.14
CA GLN A 103 -21.25 7.73 -29.76
C GLN A 103 -19.87 8.32 -30.08
N ALA A 104 -19.81 9.59 -30.50
CA ALA A 104 -18.54 10.28 -30.75
C ALA A 104 -17.78 10.53 -29.43
N ALA A 105 -18.45 11.02 -28.39
CA ALA A 105 -17.89 11.18 -27.04
C ALA A 105 -17.40 9.84 -26.48
N HIS A 106 -18.19 8.77 -26.62
CA HIS A 106 -17.77 7.42 -26.22
C HIS A 106 -16.50 6.95 -26.95
N ARG A 107 -16.38 7.23 -28.25
CA ARG A 107 -15.17 6.90 -29.03
C ARG A 107 -13.96 7.76 -28.65
N ILE A 108 -14.17 9.05 -28.33
CA ILE A 108 -13.11 9.94 -27.82
C ILE A 108 -12.65 9.44 -26.44
N THR A 109 -13.59 9.06 -25.57
CA THR A 109 -13.29 8.42 -24.28
C THR A 109 -12.53 7.11 -24.46
N GLN A 110 -12.95 6.24 -25.38
CA GLN A 110 -12.23 5.00 -25.69
C GLN A 110 -10.83 5.29 -26.25
N ALA A 111 -10.66 6.28 -27.13
CA ALA A 111 -9.35 6.68 -27.65
C ALA A 111 -8.48 7.29 -26.55
N ARG A 112 -9.05 8.06 -25.62
CA ARG A 112 -8.37 8.60 -24.45
C ARG A 112 -7.94 7.46 -23.52
N THR A 113 -8.83 6.52 -23.21
CA THR A 113 -8.51 5.32 -22.44
C THR A 113 -7.41 4.53 -23.13
N LEU A 114 -7.48 4.34 -24.45
CA LEU A 114 -6.44 3.65 -25.21
C LEU A 114 -5.12 4.40 -25.25
N LEU A 115 -5.12 5.73 -25.32
CA LEU A 115 -3.90 6.54 -25.27
C LEU A 115 -3.34 6.63 -23.85
N HIS A 116 -4.17 6.64 -22.81
CA HIS A 116 -3.76 6.45 -21.43
C HIS A 116 -3.27 5.04 -21.14
N GLU A 117 -3.84 4.05 -21.81
CA GLU A 117 -3.34 2.70 -21.77
C GLU A 117 -1.97 2.69 -22.48
N TRP A 118 -1.88 3.19 -23.71
CA TRP A 118 -0.68 3.12 -24.55
C TRP A 118 0.48 4.00 -24.09
N HIS A 119 0.17 5.15 -23.49
CA HIS A 119 1.11 6.20 -23.11
C HIS A 119 0.81 6.86 -21.76
N GLY A 120 -0.20 6.41 -21.01
CA GLY A 120 -0.54 7.03 -19.73
C GLY A 120 0.62 6.96 -18.75
N GLU A 121 0.47 7.67 -17.64
CA GLU A 121 1.44 8.01 -16.58
C GLU A 121 2.32 6.86 -16.03
N ARG A 122 2.10 5.66 -16.56
CA ARG A 122 2.77 4.40 -16.38
C ARG A 122 3.58 3.97 -17.62
N ALA A 123 4.29 4.88 -18.29
CA ALA A 123 5.30 4.56 -19.32
C ALA A 123 6.45 3.65 -18.80
N GLU A 124 6.41 3.28 -17.52
CA GLU A 124 7.33 2.37 -16.83
C GLU A 124 6.91 0.91 -16.83
N TYR A 125 5.71 0.59 -17.28
CA TYR A 125 5.21 -0.79 -17.26
C TYR A 125 5.59 -1.44 -18.58
N PRO A 126 6.50 -2.41 -18.58
CA PRO A 126 7.03 -2.97 -19.81
C PRO A 126 5.88 -3.60 -20.60
N LEU A 127 5.85 -3.33 -21.90
CA LEU A 127 5.03 -4.11 -22.82
C LEU A 127 5.80 -5.40 -23.11
N ASP A 128 5.11 -6.53 -23.07
CA ASP A 128 5.63 -7.74 -23.71
C ASP A 128 5.66 -7.52 -25.23
N GLU A 129 6.80 -7.01 -25.73
CA GLU A 129 7.02 -6.73 -27.15
C GLU A 129 6.99 -8.00 -27.99
N GLU A 130 7.35 -9.15 -27.42
CA GLU A 130 7.28 -10.44 -28.08
C GLU A 130 5.82 -10.81 -28.41
N LEU A 131 4.89 -10.56 -27.48
CA LEU A 131 3.46 -10.76 -27.72
C LEU A 131 2.92 -9.89 -28.87
N LEU A 132 3.58 -8.78 -29.17
CA LEU A 132 3.18 -7.80 -30.17
C LEU A 132 3.99 -7.88 -31.48
N VAL A 133 5.01 -8.75 -31.57
CA VAL A 133 6.10 -8.67 -32.56
C VAL A 133 5.66 -8.77 -34.03
N HIS A 134 4.40 -9.11 -34.31
CA HIS A 134 3.81 -9.14 -35.66
C HIS A 134 2.43 -8.48 -35.77
N VAL A 135 2.07 -7.62 -34.81
CA VAL A 135 0.74 -7.01 -34.73
C VAL A 135 0.81 -5.52 -35.01
N LEU A 136 0.55 -5.13 -36.27
CA LEU A 136 0.60 -3.73 -36.71
C LEU A 136 -0.46 -2.83 -36.06
N ARG A 137 -1.59 -3.41 -35.61
CA ARG A 137 -2.70 -2.71 -34.95
C ARG A 137 -3.34 -3.62 -33.90
N PRO A 138 -2.75 -3.73 -32.70
CA PRO A 138 -3.24 -4.65 -31.69
C PRO A 138 -4.61 -4.20 -31.18
N ALA A 139 -5.49 -5.19 -30.96
CA ALA A 139 -6.75 -4.92 -30.29
C ALA A 139 -6.49 -4.44 -28.84
N PRO A 140 -7.36 -3.60 -28.26
CA PRO A 140 -7.25 -3.15 -26.87
C PRO A 140 -6.97 -4.27 -25.87
N SER A 141 -7.67 -5.39 -26.01
CA SER A 141 -7.51 -6.57 -25.15
C SER A 141 -6.13 -7.22 -25.26
N LEU A 142 -5.50 -7.19 -26.44
CA LEU A 142 -4.16 -7.72 -26.64
C LEU A 142 -3.10 -6.80 -26.02
N LEU A 143 -3.26 -5.48 -26.15
CA LEU A 143 -2.41 -4.51 -25.47
C LEU A 143 -2.50 -4.65 -23.95
N ALA A 144 -3.72 -4.79 -23.41
CA ALA A 144 -3.93 -5.02 -21.99
C ALA A 144 -3.20 -6.29 -21.52
N ARG A 145 -3.34 -7.40 -22.26
CA ARG A 145 -2.63 -8.66 -21.97
C ARG A 145 -1.10 -8.52 -22.08
N ALA A 146 -0.59 -7.80 -23.08
CA ALA A 146 0.85 -7.56 -23.25
C ALA A 146 1.44 -6.78 -22.06
N ARG A 147 0.71 -5.78 -21.56
CA ARG A 147 1.11 -5.06 -20.35
C ARG A 147 1.10 -5.94 -19.13
N HIS A 148 -0.01 -6.64 -18.89
CA HIS A 148 -0.07 -7.52 -17.72
C HIS A 148 1.03 -8.59 -17.74
N ARG A 149 1.40 -9.13 -18.92
CA ARG A 149 2.54 -10.03 -19.06
C ARG A 149 3.87 -9.35 -18.75
N GLY A 150 4.10 -8.14 -19.25
CA GLY A 150 5.30 -7.38 -18.91
C GLY A 150 5.35 -7.02 -17.42
N ASP A 151 4.22 -6.67 -16.80
CA ASP A 151 4.12 -6.40 -15.36
C ASP A 151 4.55 -7.61 -14.54
N LEU A 152 4.09 -8.81 -14.93
CA LEU A 152 4.52 -10.06 -14.31
C LEU A 152 6.02 -10.28 -14.49
N GLN A 153 6.56 -10.16 -15.71
CA GLN A 153 8.00 -10.34 -15.96
C GLN A 153 8.86 -9.35 -15.14
N ARG A 154 8.41 -8.09 -15.04
CA ARG A 154 9.05 -7.07 -14.20
C ARG A 154 9.02 -7.47 -12.73
N LEU A 155 7.84 -7.87 -12.24
CA LEU A 155 7.66 -8.30 -10.86
C LEU A 155 8.57 -9.49 -10.53
N GLU A 156 8.62 -10.51 -11.39
CA GLU A 156 9.48 -11.68 -11.20
C GLU A 156 10.96 -11.29 -11.18
N ALA A 157 11.40 -10.42 -12.10
CA ALA A 157 12.76 -9.91 -12.12
C ALA A 157 13.11 -9.10 -10.86
N ASP A 158 12.14 -8.42 -10.25
CA ASP A 158 12.30 -7.68 -9.00
C ASP A 158 12.41 -8.60 -7.80
N LEU A 159 11.48 -9.55 -7.70
CA LEU A 159 11.45 -10.55 -6.63
C LEU A 159 12.72 -11.38 -6.64
N ALA A 160 13.30 -11.67 -7.80
CA ALA A 160 14.57 -12.39 -7.89
C ALA A 160 15.77 -11.64 -7.25
N ARG A 161 15.72 -10.31 -7.14
CA ARG A 161 16.81 -9.52 -6.55
C ARG A 161 16.74 -9.42 -5.02
N ARG A 162 15.53 -9.42 -4.45
CA ARG A 162 15.33 -9.17 -3.01
C ARG A 162 15.98 -10.20 -2.07
N PRO A 163 15.95 -11.52 -2.36
CA PRO A 163 16.52 -12.52 -1.47
C PRO A 163 18.05 -12.46 -1.33
N VAL A 164 18.75 -11.77 -2.23
CA VAL A 164 20.22 -11.65 -2.20
C VAL A 164 20.72 -11.02 -0.88
N HIS A 165 19.88 -10.21 -0.25
CA HIS A 165 20.20 -9.53 1.01
C HIS A 165 19.67 -10.27 2.26
N LEU A 166 19.05 -11.44 2.08
CA LEU A 166 18.58 -12.31 3.15
C LEU A 166 19.63 -13.41 3.39
N ASP A 167 20.60 -13.11 4.24
CA ASP A 167 21.80 -13.93 4.41
C ASP A 167 21.74 -14.91 5.59
N GLN A 168 20.66 -14.89 6.37
CA GLN A 168 20.43 -15.82 7.48
C GLN A 168 19.40 -16.89 7.07
N PRO A 169 19.61 -18.18 7.38
CA PRO A 169 18.62 -19.19 7.10
C PRO A 169 17.40 -18.99 8.02
N GLY A 170 16.22 -18.82 7.41
CA GLY A 170 14.93 -18.77 8.10
C GLY A 170 14.31 -20.14 8.35
N GLY A 171 13.05 -20.13 8.77
CA GLY A 171 12.27 -21.35 8.99
C GLY A 171 12.00 -22.15 7.72
N ALA A 172 11.77 -23.45 7.87
CA ALA A 172 11.29 -24.32 6.81
C ALA A 172 9.77 -24.23 6.69
N TRP A 173 9.29 -23.92 5.48
CA TRP A 173 7.88 -23.73 5.17
C TRP A 173 7.40 -24.74 4.15
N ALA A 174 6.34 -25.47 4.49
CA ALA A 174 5.52 -26.18 3.53
C ALA A 174 4.46 -25.21 2.99
N THR A 175 4.48 -24.94 1.69
CA THR A 175 3.66 -23.87 1.12
C THR A 175 2.85 -24.35 -0.07
N THR A 176 1.60 -23.88 -0.14
CA THR A 176 0.70 -24.10 -1.25
C THR A 176 0.30 -22.75 -1.85
N TRP A 177 0.45 -22.62 -3.17
CA TRP A 177 0.01 -21.46 -3.93
C TRP A 177 -0.98 -21.88 -5.01
N HIS A 178 -2.09 -21.15 -5.12
CA HIS A 178 -3.16 -21.40 -6.08
C HIS A 178 -3.13 -20.37 -7.22
N SER A 179 -3.65 -20.75 -8.40
CA SER A 179 -3.67 -19.87 -9.58
C SER A 179 -4.43 -18.55 -9.42
N ASP A 180 -5.29 -18.42 -8.39
CA ASP A 180 -5.95 -17.17 -8.01
C ASP A 180 -5.09 -16.26 -7.12
N GLY A 181 -3.87 -16.70 -6.80
CA GLY A 181 -2.90 -16.04 -5.94
C GLY A 181 -3.04 -16.39 -4.45
N THR A 182 -4.03 -17.20 -4.06
CA THR A 182 -4.19 -17.63 -2.66
C THR A 182 -2.96 -18.41 -2.20
N LEU A 183 -2.49 -18.05 -1.01
CA LEU A 183 -1.30 -18.60 -0.36
C LEU A 183 -1.67 -19.20 1.00
N THR A 184 -1.22 -20.42 1.26
CA THR A 184 -1.21 -21.03 2.59
C THR A 184 0.14 -21.65 2.87
N ALA A 185 0.72 -21.37 4.03
CA ALA A 185 2.00 -21.90 4.43
C ALA A 185 1.99 -22.33 5.90
N ASP A 186 2.66 -23.43 6.20
CA ASP A 186 2.85 -23.94 7.55
C ASP A 186 4.36 -24.09 7.79
N ARG A 187 4.84 -23.60 8.93
CA ARG A 187 6.22 -23.75 9.39
C ARG A 187 6.32 -24.92 10.36
N ASP A 188 7.50 -25.52 10.45
CA ASP A 188 7.77 -26.68 11.31
C ASP A 188 7.47 -26.46 12.81
N ASP A 189 7.47 -25.20 13.27
CA ASP A 189 7.11 -24.83 14.65
C ASP A 189 5.61 -24.65 14.88
N GLY A 190 4.78 -24.91 13.87
CA GLY A 190 3.33 -24.79 13.92
C GLY A 190 2.80 -23.41 13.53
N LEU A 191 3.66 -22.45 13.18
CA LEU A 191 3.21 -21.15 12.68
C LEU A 191 2.52 -21.33 11.31
N CYS A 192 1.28 -20.85 11.23
CA CYS A 192 0.48 -20.89 10.00
C CYS A 192 0.37 -19.47 9.42
N VAL A 193 0.60 -19.35 8.12
CA VAL A 193 0.45 -18.10 7.37
C VAL A 193 -0.55 -18.32 6.24
N ARG A 194 -1.46 -17.38 6.07
CA ARG A 194 -2.37 -17.31 4.93
C ARG A 194 -2.29 -15.96 4.26
N GLY A 195 -2.61 -15.89 2.99
CA GLY A 195 -2.63 -14.60 2.31
C GLY A 195 -2.75 -14.74 0.82
N TRP A 196 -2.09 -13.82 0.14
CA TRP A 196 -2.13 -13.75 -1.31
C TRP A 196 -0.84 -13.23 -1.88
N SER A 197 -0.44 -13.78 -3.01
CA SER A 197 0.65 -13.28 -3.82
C SER A 197 0.30 -13.32 -5.30
N ALA A 198 0.65 -12.25 -6.01
CA ALA A 198 0.39 -12.08 -7.43
C ALA A 198 1.07 -13.13 -8.32
N THR A 199 2.17 -13.71 -7.82
CA THR A 199 2.97 -14.75 -8.47
C THR A 199 3.51 -15.71 -7.41
N PRO A 200 3.75 -17.00 -7.73
CA PRO A 200 4.45 -17.93 -6.84
C PRO A 200 5.84 -17.43 -6.40
N ASP A 201 6.52 -16.60 -7.20
CA ASP A 201 7.85 -16.08 -6.85
C ASP A 201 7.81 -15.05 -5.70
N ALA A 202 6.63 -14.52 -5.37
CA ALA A 202 6.44 -13.58 -4.26
C ALA A 202 6.20 -14.28 -2.91
N VAL A 203 6.10 -15.62 -2.90
CA VAL A 203 5.84 -16.39 -1.69
C VAL A 203 6.92 -16.18 -0.62
N GLU A 204 8.21 -16.24 -0.99
CA GLU A 204 9.30 -16.01 -0.04
C GLU A 204 9.18 -14.64 0.64
N GLN A 205 8.79 -13.61 -0.10
CA GLN A 205 8.62 -12.25 0.45
C GLN A 205 7.39 -12.14 1.35
N ALA A 206 6.30 -12.84 1.03
CA ALA A 206 5.11 -12.88 1.88
C ALA A 206 5.39 -13.57 3.23
N LEU A 207 6.33 -14.52 3.26
CA LEU A 207 6.71 -15.24 4.48
C LEU A 207 7.80 -14.52 5.29
N GLN A 208 8.64 -13.70 4.65
CA GLN A 208 9.77 -13.01 5.28
C GLN A 208 9.36 -12.15 6.49
N SER A 209 8.14 -11.61 6.52
CA SER A 209 7.62 -10.87 7.67
C SER A 209 7.34 -11.68 8.94
N PHE A 210 7.32 -13.01 8.83
CA PHE A 210 7.12 -13.90 9.97
C PHE A 210 8.39 -14.64 10.39
N GLU A 211 9.53 -14.25 9.80
CA GLU A 211 10.83 -14.71 10.23
C GLU A 211 11.33 -13.92 11.46
N ALA A 212 12.36 -14.44 12.12
CA ALA A 212 12.92 -13.83 13.31
C ALA A 212 13.46 -12.41 13.06
N THR A 213 14.03 -12.15 11.89
CA THR A 213 14.56 -10.82 11.51
C THR A 213 14.39 -10.53 10.02
N SER A 214 14.57 -9.26 9.64
CA SER A 214 14.56 -8.83 8.23
C SER A 214 15.71 -9.39 7.37
N ARG A 215 16.64 -10.15 7.95
CA ARG A 215 17.75 -10.83 7.26
C ARG A 215 17.53 -12.32 7.04
N HIS A 216 16.52 -12.91 7.69
CA HIS A 216 16.22 -14.32 7.55
C HIS A 216 15.51 -14.59 6.22
N ARG A 217 15.99 -15.62 5.51
CA ARG A 217 15.40 -16.11 4.26
C ARG A 217 14.55 -17.34 4.53
N PRO A 218 13.22 -17.28 4.32
CA PRO A 218 12.36 -18.46 4.43
C PRO A 218 12.85 -19.59 3.52
N GLN A 219 12.88 -20.81 4.03
CA GLN A 219 13.20 -22.01 3.25
C GLN A 219 11.90 -22.64 2.74
N VAL A 220 11.50 -22.30 1.52
CA VAL A 220 10.16 -22.61 0.99
C VAL A 220 10.16 -23.91 0.17
N THR A 221 9.31 -24.85 0.56
CA THR A 221 8.89 -25.98 -0.28
C THR A 221 7.52 -25.67 -0.87
N LEU A 222 7.49 -25.25 -2.14
CA LEU A 222 6.28 -24.75 -2.81
C LEU A 222 5.57 -25.83 -3.63
N THR A 223 4.29 -26.05 -3.34
CA THR A 223 3.36 -26.83 -4.16
C THR A 223 2.43 -25.89 -4.94
N LEU A 224 2.42 -26.02 -6.27
CA LEU A 224 1.58 -25.22 -7.15
C LEU A 224 0.28 -25.96 -7.47
N HIS A 225 -0.86 -25.31 -7.22
CA HIS A 225 -2.18 -25.80 -7.61
C HIS A 225 -2.75 -24.96 -8.75
N GLY A 226 -2.63 -25.50 -9.96
CA GLY A 226 -3.02 -24.82 -11.20
C GLY A 226 -1.81 -24.51 -12.07
N GLU A 227 -2.06 -23.79 -13.17
CA GLU A 227 -1.01 -23.33 -14.06
C GLU A 227 -0.33 -22.09 -13.50
N ARG A 228 0.96 -21.90 -13.82
CA ARG A 228 1.67 -20.65 -13.53
C ARG A 228 0.95 -19.53 -14.27
N PRO A 229 0.63 -18.41 -13.60
CA PRO A 229 -0.22 -17.41 -14.20
C PRO A 229 0.56 -16.68 -15.30
N GLU A 230 -0.11 -16.35 -16.41
CA GLU A 230 0.51 -15.53 -17.48
C GLU A 230 0.43 -14.03 -17.18
N VAL A 231 -0.36 -13.63 -16.20
CA VAL A 231 -0.56 -12.26 -15.74
C VAL A 231 -0.53 -12.27 -14.21
N PRO A 232 -0.26 -11.15 -13.52
CA PRO A 232 -0.39 -11.10 -12.07
C PRO A 232 -1.77 -11.62 -11.68
N ALA A 233 -1.84 -12.52 -10.69
CA ALA A 233 -3.12 -12.97 -10.17
C ALA A 233 -3.94 -11.73 -9.77
N ALA A 234 -5.27 -11.84 -9.84
CA ALA A 234 -6.17 -10.80 -9.36
C ALA A 234 -6.68 -11.22 -7.98
N GLY A 235 -6.19 -10.58 -6.92
CA GLY A 235 -6.71 -10.79 -5.57
C GLY A 235 -7.74 -9.72 -5.23
N THR A 236 -8.98 -10.12 -4.96
CA THR A 236 -9.98 -9.19 -4.39
C THR A 236 -10.18 -9.39 -2.90
N ASP A 237 -10.06 -10.61 -2.38
CA ASP A 237 -10.13 -10.94 -0.94
C ASP A 237 -9.65 -12.39 -0.72
N PRO A 238 -8.35 -12.65 -0.56
CA PRO A 238 -7.88 -13.98 -0.22
C PRO A 238 -8.36 -14.40 1.18
N PRO A 239 -8.44 -15.70 1.44
CA PRO A 239 -8.80 -16.20 2.76
C PRO A 239 -7.74 -15.75 3.77
N GLY A 240 -8.11 -14.76 4.57
CA GLY A 240 -7.35 -14.40 5.76
C GLY A 240 -7.33 -15.54 6.79
N ILE A 241 -6.61 -15.33 7.88
CA ILE A 241 -6.77 -16.21 9.03
C ILE A 241 -8.12 -15.92 9.69
N ASP A 242 -8.82 -16.99 10.05
CA ASP A 242 -10.09 -16.92 10.76
C ASP A 242 -9.88 -17.00 12.28
N ARG A 243 -10.97 -16.81 13.03
CA ARG A 243 -10.96 -16.93 14.49
C ARG A 243 -10.51 -18.30 14.99
N VAL A 244 -10.75 -19.38 14.23
CA VAL A 244 -10.31 -20.73 14.63
C VAL A 244 -8.79 -20.82 14.61
N ALA A 245 -8.13 -20.20 13.63
CA ALA A 245 -6.68 -20.10 13.58
C ALA A 245 -6.13 -19.26 14.76
N VAL A 246 -6.77 -18.14 15.11
CA VAL A 246 -6.38 -17.32 16.27
C VAL A 246 -6.50 -18.12 17.57
N LEU A 247 -7.60 -18.84 17.78
CA LEU A 247 -7.79 -19.70 18.96
C LEU A 247 -6.75 -20.83 19.01
N ARG A 248 -6.43 -21.43 17.86
CA ARG A 248 -5.37 -22.45 17.80
C ARG A 248 -4.00 -21.88 18.18
N ALA A 249 -3.66 -20.69 17.69
CA ALA A 249 -2.42 -20.02 18.04
C ALA A 249 -2.37 -19.64 19.54
N PHE A 250 -3.50 -19.22 20.11
CA PHE A 250 -3.64 -19.01 21.55
C PHE A 250 -3.33 -20.29 22.33
N ASP A 251 -3.93 -21.41 21.93
CA ASP A 251 -3.80 -22.71 22.59
C ASP A 251 -2.42 -23.36 22.42
N ALA A 252 -1.67 -22.96 21.38
CA ALA A 252 -0.36 -23.54 21.07
C ALA A 252 0.77 -23.03 21.98
N ASP A 253 0.66 -21.82 22.54
CA ASP A 253 1.69 -21.21 23.39
C ASP A 253 1.16 -20.92 24.79
N LEU A 254 1.13 -21.97 25.61
CA LEU A 254 0.74 -21.90 27.01
C LEU A 254 1.73 -21.10 27.85
N ALA A 255 3.00 -20.97 27.43
CA ALA A 255 4.00 -20.23 28.19
C ALA A 255 3.71 -18.72 28.19
N ALA A 256 3.29 -18.16 27.05
CA ALA A 256 2.85 -16.78 26.96
C ALA A 256 1.58 -16.52 27.81
N LEU A 257 0.62 -17.45 27.81
CA LEU A 257 -0.57 -17.39 28.66
C LEU A 257 -0.20 -17.43 30.14
N ASP A 258 0.61 -18.40 30.57
CA ASP A 258 1.04 -18.57 31.96
C ASP A 258 1.80 -17.34 32.48
N ALA A 259 2.69 -16.77 31.66
CA ALA A 259 3.40 -15.52 31.98
C ALA A 259 2.42 -14.35 32.16
N THR A 260 1.39 -14.28 31.33
CA THR A 260 0.37 -13.22 31.40
C THR A 260 -0.50 -13.36 32.64
N VAL A 261 -1.00 -14.58 32.93
CA VAL A 261 -1.76 -14.88 34.15
C VAL A 261 -0.94 -14.58 35.40
N THR A 262 0.34 -14.98 35.41
CA THR A 262 1.26 -14.68 36.53
C THR A 262 1.41 -13.18 36.75
N ALA A 263 1.60 -12.39 35.68
CA ALA A 263 1.70 -10.94 35.78
C ALA A 263 0.40 -10.30 36.30
N ILE A 264 -0.76 -10.78 35.86
CA ILE A 264 -2.06 -10.33 36.39
C ILE A 264 -2.16 -10.64 37.88
N THR A 265 -1.87 -11.87 38.31
CA THR A 265 -1.92 -12.26 39.72
C THR A 265 -0.99 -11.41 40.61
N GLN A 266 0.19 -11.04 40.11
CA GLN A 266 1.09 -10.12 40.82
C GLN A 266 0.47 -8.72 40.97
N LEU A 267 -0.22 -8.22 39.95
CA LEU A 267 -0.95 -6.95 40.04
C LEU A 267 -2.11 -7.05 41.04
N GLN A 268 -2.87 -8.16 41.05
CA GLN A 268 -3.95 -8.37 42.03
C GLN A 268 -3.46 -8.27 43.49
N GLN A 269 -2.25 -8.75 43.76
CA GLN A 269 -1.64 -8.69 45.10
C GLN A 269 -1.15 -7.29 45.48
N THR A 270 -0.84 -6.44 44.50
CA THR A 270 -0.15 -5.16 44.73
C THR A 270 -1.02 -3.94 44.46
N TRP A 271 -2.15 -4.09 43.76
CA TRP A 271 -3.08 -3.03 43.38
C TRP A 271 -4.43 -3.27 44.06
N PRO A 272 -4.65 -2.72 45.28
CA PRO A 272 -5.93 -2.88 45.95
C PRO A 272 -7.04 -2.16 45.17
N GLU A 273 -8.24 -2.75 45.19
CA GLU A 273 -9.35 -2.33 44.31
C GLU A 273 -9.68 -0.83 44.39
N HIS A 274 -9.63 -0.26 45.59
CA HIS A 274 -9.95 1.15 45.84
C HIS A 274 -8.89 2.12 45.29
N GLU A 275 -7.67 1.65 45.00
CA GLU A 275 -6.59 2.48 44.43
C GLU A 275 -6.47 2.35 42.90
N ILE A 276 -7.22 1.43 42.26
CA ILE A 276 -7.02 1.08 40.84
C ILE A 276 -7.01 2.32 39.93
N SER A 277 -7.95 3.25 40.10
CA SER A 277 -8.03 4.45 39.25
C SER A 277 -6.76 5.32 39.34
N ASP A 278 -6.17 5.45 40.54
CA ASP A 278 -4.96 6.26 40.75
C ASP A 278 -3.72 5.53 40.25
N ARG A 279 -3.66 4.20 40.45
CA ARG A 279 -2.58 3.35 39.95
C ARG A 279 -2.53 3.30 38.42
N VAL A 280 -3.69 3.14 37.76
CA VAL A 280 -3.81 3.21 36.30
C VAL A 280 -3.29 4.54 35.80
N ARG A 281 -3.74 5.66 36.39
CA ARG A 281 -3.29 6.99 36.00
C ARG A 281 -1.78 7.17 36.14
N ALA A 282 -1.20 6.72 37.25
CA ALA A 282 0.23 6.78 37.48
C ALA A 282 1.01 5.92 36.47
N ALA A 283 0.53 4.70 36.20
CA ALA A 283 1.14 3.80 35.23
C ALA A 283 1.04 4.34 33.79
N THR A 284 -0.08 4.95 33.42
CA THR A 284 -0.24 5.64 32.13
C THR A 284 0.78 6.78 31.99
N ASN A 285 0.92 7.63 33.01
CA ASN A 285 1.88 8.73 32.98
C ASN A 285 3.33 8.23 32.86
N GLN A 286 3.67 7.15 33.58
CA GLN A 286 4.99 6.53 33.51
C GLN A 286 5.24 5.95 32.11
N LEU A 287 4.28 5.20 31.56
CA LEU A 287 4.37 4.64 30.23
C LEU A 287 4.54 5.72 29.16
N GLN A 288 3.82 6.84 29.27
CA GLN A 288 3.96 7.95 28.34
C GLN A 288 5.34 8.62 28.39
N ALA A 289 5.98 8.64 29.56
CA ALA A 289 7.32 9.19 29.73
C ALA A 289 8.41 8.23 29.19
N ASP A 290 8.30 6.94 29.48
CA ASP A 290 9.33 5.94 29.15
C ASP A 290 9.18 5.38 27.72
N ALA A 291 7.93 5.22 27.29
CA ALA A 291 7.57 4.59 26.03
C ALA A 291 6.38 5.26 25.34
N PRO A 292 6.49 6.56 24.97
CA PRO A 292 5.47 7.23 24.20
C PRO A 292 5.22 6.49 22.88
N GLN A 293 4.00 6.64 22.35
CA GLN A 293 3.65 6.06 21.05
C GLN A 293 4.49 6.64 19.92
N SER A 294 4.87 5.79 18.97
CA SER A 294 5.48 6.20 17.72
C SER A 294 4.43 6.75 16.76
N PRO A 295 4.81 7.63 15.81
CA PRO A 295 3.90 8.06 14.75
C PRO A 295 3.36 6.87 13.95
N TYR A 296 2.15 6.99 13.40
CA TYR A 296 1.54 5.94 12.59
C TYR A 296 2.41 5.59 11.37
N PHE A 297 2.78 4.31 11.23
CA PHE A 297 3.55 3.82 10.09
C PHE A 297 2.65 3.65 8.87
N ASN A 298 2.74 4.57 7.92
CA ASN A 298 1.91 4.58 6.71
C ASN A 298 2.71 4.58 5.40
N LEU A 299 4.03 4.32 5.48
CA LEU A 299 4.91 4.38 4.31
C LEU A 299 4.47 3.42 3.19
N TYR A 300 3.97 2.24 3.55
CA TYR A 300 3.47 1.27 2.56
C TYR A 300 2.12 1.68 1.97
N THR A 301 1.23 2.28 2.78
CA THR A 301 -0.11 2.68 2.34
C THR A 301 -0.16 3.88 1.42
N ARG A 302 0.86 4.73 1.46
CA ARG A 302 0.90 5.94 0.66
C ARG A 302 1.43 5.70 -0.76
N GLN A 303 1.92 4.51 -1.06
CA GLN A 303 2.39 4.18 -2.40
C GLN A 303 1.21 3.95 -3.34
N GLY A 304 1.29 4.51 -4.56
CA GLY A 304 0.30 4.28 -5.61
C GLY A 304 0.44 2.92 -6.32
N GLU A 305 1.43 2.11 -5.95
CA GLU A 305 1.61 0.74 -6.46
C GLU A 305 0.64 -0.23 -5.77
N HIS A 306 0.13 -1.21 -6.54
CA HIS A 306 -0.66 -2.30 -5.97
C HIS A 306 0.25 -3.20 -5.12
N TYR A 307 -0.27 -3.68 -3.98
CA TYR A 307 0.42 -4.69 -3.21
C TYR A 307 0.51 -5.98 -4.02
N TRP A 308 1.73 -6.49 -4.21
CA TRP A 308 1.97 -7.73 -4.95
C TRP A 308 1.90 -8.98 -4.08
N ALA A 309 1.93 -8.80 -2.76
CA ALA A 309 1.50 -9.82 -1.82
C ALA A 309 1.18 -9.20 -0.46
N PHE A 310 0.39 -9.93 0.31
CA PHE A 310 0.19 -9.70 1.72
C PHE A 310 -0.12 -11.01 2.41
N SER A 311 0.06 -11.04 3.72
CA SER A 311 -0.01 -12.26 4.49
C SER A 311 -0.45 -11.99 5.92
N GLU A 312 -1.07 -13.00 6.51
CA GLU A 312 -1.67 -12.97 7.82
C GLU A 312 -1.25 -14.19 8.62
N SER A 313 -1.04 -14.01 9.91
CA SER A 313 -0.77 -15.09 10.87
C SER A 313 -1.33 -14.73 12.24
N ALA A 314 -1.38 -15.67 13.18
CA ALA A 314 -1.78 -15.39 14.55
C ALA A 314 -0.67 -15.84 15.50
N ALA A 315 -0.30 -14.98 16.44
CA ALA A 315 0.74 -15.30 17.42
C ALA A 315 0.60 -14.43 18.68
N TRP A 316 1.19 -14.92 19.77
CA TRP A 316 1.43 -14.10 20.95
C TRP A 316 2.52 -13.07 20.64
N VAL A 317 2.21 -11.81 20.95
CA VAL A 317 3.08 -10.66 20.70
C VAL A 317 3.42 -10.01 22.02
N ARG A 318 4.72 -9.69 22.19
CA ARG A 318 5.16 -8.90 23.34
C ARG A 318 4.52 -7.53 23.27
N THR A 319 3.89 -7.11 24.37
CA THR A 319 3.20 -5.82 24.38
C THR A 319 4.16 -4.66 24.18
N ASP A 320 5.41 -4.76 24.66
CA ASP A 320 6.42 -3.72 24.47
C ASP A 320 6.89 -3.52 23.02
N ALA A 321 6.71 -4.52 22.15
CA ALA A 321 6.91 -4.39 20.71
C ALA A 321 5.76 -3.67 19.99
N ILE A 322 4.62 -3.43 20.66
CA ILE A 322 3.51 -2.64 20.13
C ILE A 322 3.76 -1.16 20.43
N VAL A 323 4.17 -0.43 19.41
CA VAL A 323 4.68 0.94 19.55
C VAL A 323 3.66 2.01 19.18
N GLN A 324 2.56 1.63 18.55
CA GLN A 324 1.51 2.56 18.17
C GLN A 324 0.13 1.90 18.17
N ALA A 325 -0.87 2.67 18.56
CA ALA A 325 -2.29 2.38 18.51
C ALA A 325 -3.06 3.57 17.95
N VAL A 326 -4.33 3.35 17.57
CA VAL A 326 -5.15 4.35 16.86
C VAL A 326 -5.27 5.67 17.63
N ASP A 327 -5.43 5.60 18.94
CA ASP A 327 -5.46 6.78 19.81
C ASP A 327 -4.01 7.18 20.15
N GLU A 328 -3.60 8.42 19.85
CA GLU A 328 -2.18 8.86 19.82
C GLU A 328 -1.46 8.82 21.18
N VAL A 329 -2.22 8.82 22.28
CA VAL A 329 -1.71 8.86 23.66
C VAL A 329 -2.19 7.61 24.39
N TRP A 330 -1.29 6.95 25.13
CA TRP A 330 -1.67 5.77 25.89
C TRP A 330 -2.75 6.11 26.92
N GLY A 331 -3.80 5.29 26.98
CA GLY A 331 -4.92 5.44 27.91
C GLY A 331 -5.86 6.63 27.68
N ASP A 332 -5.60 7.47 26.67
CA ASP A 332 -6.49 8.57 26.30
C ASP A 332 -7.44 8.15 25.17
N PHE A 333 -8.73 8.36 25.36
CA PHE A 333 -9.76 7.98 24.39
C PHE A 333 -10.71 9.15 24.20
N ASP A 334 -10.57 9.85 23.08
CA ASP A 334 -11.44 10.98 22.70
C ASP A 334 -12.78 10.46 22.15
N ARG A 335 -13.57 9.86 23.04
CA ARG A 335 -14.87 9.26 22.74
C ARG A 335 -15.86 9.61 23.83
N SER A 336 -17.05 10.07 23.44
CA SER A 336 -18.10 10.51 24.37
C SER A 336 -18.83 9.36 25.07
N GLU A 337 -18.73 8.13 24.55
CA GLU A 337 -19.39 6.94 25.10
C GLU A 337 -18.63 6.41 26.34
N ALA A 338 -19.29 6.23 27.48
CA ALA A 338 -18.64 5.73 28.71
C ALA A 338 -17.98 4.33 28.53
N SER A 339 -18.52 3.50 27.64
CA SER A 339 -17.99 2.18 27.27
C SER A 339 -16.77 2.23 26.34
N ARG A 340 -16.36 3.43 25.90
CA ARG A 340 -15.21 3.63 24.99
C ARG A 340 -14.36 4.85 25.33
N GLY A 341 -14.78 5.65 26.29
CA GLY A 341 -14.16 6.90 26.72
C GLY A 341 -13.26 6.73 27.95
N PRO A 342 -12.92 7.83 28.63
CA PRO A 342 -11.87 7.86 29.66
C PRO A 342 -12.09 6.94 30.87
N SER A 343 -13.35 6.61 31.18
CA SER A 343 -13.71 5.70 32.29
C SER A 343 -13.43 4.23 31.99
N TRP A 344 -13.21 3.86 30.72
CA TRP A 344 -13.04 2.46 30.32
C TRP A 344 -11.80 1.84 30.97
N MET A 345 -10.68 2.57 31.02
CA MET A 345 -9.40 2.06 31.56
C MET A 345 -9.49 1.61 33.03
N PRO A 346 -9.93 2.45 33.99
CA PRO A 346 -10.10 2.00 35.37
C PRO A 346 -11.16 0.91 35.54
N TRP A 347 -12.22 0.92 34.72
CA TRP A 347 -13.26 -0.10 34.78
C TRP A 347 -12.75 -1.47 34.33
N ALA A 348 -12.13 -1.56 33.15
CA ALA A 348 -11.57 -2.80 32.62
C ALA A 348 -10.41 -3.32 33.48
N THR A 349 -9.60 -2.43 34.04
CA THR A 349 -8.57 -2.81 35.01
C THR A 349 -9.18 -3.44 36.25
N ARG A 350 -10.25 -2.85 36.80
CA ARG A 350 -10.95 -3.43 37.95
C ARG A 350 -11.48 -4.81 37.63
N GLU A 351 -12.21 -4.95 36.52
CA GLU A 351 -12.76 -6.24 36.09
C GLU A 351 -11.68 -7.32 35.97
N LEU A 352 -10.57 -7.02 35.30
CA LEU A 352 -9.44 -7.93 35.17
C LEU A 352 -8.83 -8.30 36.53
N LEU A 353 -8.54 -7.31 37.38
CA LEU A 353 -7.86 -7.53 38.66
C LEU A 353 -8.78 -8.13 39.74
N THR A 354 -10.09 -8.08 39.58
CA THR A 354 -11.04 -8.76 40.48
C THR A 354 -11.48 -10.12 39.97
N THR A 355 -11.00 -10.57 38.80
CA THR A 355 -11.29 -11.91 38.28
C THR A 355 -10.62 -12.98 39.14
N GLU A 356 -11.37 -14.01 39.52
CA GLU A 356 -10.84 -15.10 40.35
C GLU A 356 -9.65 -15.80 39.65
N PRO A 357 -8.59 -16.20 40.38
CA PRO A 357 -7.38 -16.77 39.79
C PRO A 357 -7.64 -17.95 38.84
N GLU A 358 -8.56 -18.84 39.21
CA GLU A 358 -8.94 -20.00 38.39
C GLU A 358 -9.71 -19.64 37.11
N GLN A 359 -10.24 -18.42 37.01
CA GLN A 359 -10.98 -17.91 35.84
C GLN A 359 -10.10 -17.05 34.92
N LEU A 360 -8.91 -16.63 35.36
CA LEU A 360 -8.04 -15.72 34.60
C LEU A 360 -7.69 -16.22 33.21
N ALA A 361 -7.35 -17.51 33.06
CA ALA A 361 -7.02 -18.06 31.74
C ALA A 361 -8.21 -17.99 30.77
N ALA A 362 -9.43 -18.28 31.26
CA ALA A 362 -10.65 -18.18 30.48
C ALA A 362 -11.01 -16.72 30.16
N PHE A 363 -10.81 -15.81 31.12
CA PHE A 363 -10.99 -14.37 30.93
C PHE A 363 -10.07 -13.83 29.83
N VAL A 364 -8.77 -14.15 29.90
CA VAL A 364 -7.77 -13.74 28.91
C VAL A 364 -8.11 -14.32 27.53
N ARG A 365 -8.48 -15.60 27.45
CA ARG A 365 -8.93 -16.22 26.19
C ARG A 365 -10.13 -15.48 25.61
N HIS A 366 -11.15 -15.23 26.43
CA HIS A 366 -12.37 -14.59 25.99
C HIS A 366 -12.09 -13.20 25.41
N HIS A 367 -11.38 -12.35 26.17
CA HIS A 367 -11.18 -10.96 25.76
C HIS A 367 -10.12 -10.76 24.67
N LEU A 368 -9.13 -11.65 24.55
CA LEU A 368 -8.06 -11.49 23.55
C LEU A 368 -8.27 -12.32 22.27
N ALA A 369 -8.87 -13.51 22.36
CA ALA A 369 -8.99 -14.44 21.22
C ALA A 369 -10.43 -14.64 20.72
N GLU A 370 -11.44 -14.46 21.57
CA GLU A 370 -12.84 -14.74 21.23
C GLU A 370 -13.65 -13.49 20.88
N GLU A 371 -13.43 -12.39 21.59
CA GLU A 371 -13.82 -11.06 21.15
C GLU A 371 -13.12 -10.69 19.84
N PRO A 372 -13.63 -9.73 19.05
CA PRO A 372 -13.02 -9.34 17.78
C PRO A 372 -11.52 -9.15 17.94
N GLU A 373 -10.73 -9.85 17.16
CA GLU A 373 -9.31 -10.01 17.37
C GLU A 373 -8.56 -8.67 17.37
N ILE A 374 -7.48 -8.60 18.15
CA ILE A 374 -6.52 -7.49 18.02
C ILE A 374 -5.78 -7.72 16.71
N SER A 375 -5.89 -6.80 15.75
CA SER A 375 -5.13 -6.85 14.51
C SER A 375 -3.92 -5.92 14.58
N LEU A 376 -2.75 -6.47 14.29
CA LEU A 376 -1.48 -5.77 14.32
C LEU A 376 -0.82 -5.78 12.94
N GLY A 377 -0.46 -4.60 12.44
CA GLY A 377 0.42 -4.44 11.29
C GLY A 377 1.87 -4.75 11.68
N VAL A 378 2.50 -5.68 10.95
CA VAL A 378 3.88 -6.10 11.17
C VAL A 378 4.85 -5.13 10.50
N ILE A 379 5.84 -4.64 11.26
CA ILE A 379 6.93 -3.80 10.77
C ILE A 379 8.25 -4.51 11.05
N ASN A 380 8.78 -5.22 10.05
CA ASN A 380 10.02 -5.99 10.21
C ASN A 380 11.20 -5.08 10.62
N GLY A 381 12.08 -5.61 11.46
CA GLY A 381 13.32 -4.97 11.85
C GLY A 381 14.49 -5.96 11.92
N PRO A 382 15.74 -5.47 12.12
CA PRO A 382 16.95 -6.29 12.06
C PRO A 382 17.11 -7.33 13.17
N ALA A 383 16.43 -7.18 14.31
CA ALA A 383 16.45 -8.09 15.46
C ALA A 383 15.04 -8.63 15.84
N GLY A 384 14.02 -8.30 15.04
CA GLY A 384 12.63 -8.62 15.31
C GLY A 384 11.67 -7.51 14.85
N PRO A 385 10.37 -7.80 14.75
CA PRO A 385 9.38 -6.83 14.31
C PRO A 385 8.97 -5.85 15.43
N LEU A 386 8.49 -4.68 15.00
CA LEU A 386 7.58 -3.83 15.77
C LEU A 386 6.16 -3.97 15.22
N TYR A 387 5.19 -3.51 16.00
CA TYR A 387 3.78 -3.64 15.68
C TYR A 387 2.99 -2.35 15.88
N ASN A 388 2.05 -2.12 14.97
CA ASN A 388 1.05 -1.07 15.06
C ASN A 388 -0.34 -1.68 15.12
N VAL A 389 -1.22 -1.17 15.97
CA VAL A 389 -2.62 -1.61 15.98
C VAL A 389 -3.29 -1.14 14.70
N SER A 390 -3.67 -2.06 13.82
CA SER A 390 -4.34 -1.75 12.55
C SER A 390 -5.84 -1.61 12.74
N SER A 391 -6.45 -2.55 13.46
CA SER A 391 -7.90 -2.62 13.67
C SER A 391 -8.23 -3.52 14.84
N GLY A 392 -9.31 -3.21 15.56
CA GLY A 392 -9.76 -4.02 16.68
C GLY A 392 -8.85 -3.94 17.91
N GLY A 393 -9.43 -3.95 19.10
CA GLY A 393 -8.69 -4.13 20.34
C GLY A 393 -7.68 -3.04 20.75
N ALA A 394 -7.82 -1.81 20.25
CA ALA A 394 -7.04 -0.66 20.71
C ALA A 394 -7.13 -0.50 22.24
N HIS A 395 -8.35 -0.50 22.80
CA HIS A 395 -8.57 -0.45 24.26
C HIS A 395 -7.83 -1.54 25.03
N ARG A 396 -7.86 -2.80 24.55
CA ARG A 396 -7.16 -3.92 25.18
C ARG A 396 -5.65 -3.79 25.08
N THR A 397 -5.15 -3.30 23.95
CA THR A 397 -3.72 -3.02 23.78
C THR A 397 -3.25 -1.94 24.76
N HIS A 398 -4.00 -0.84 24.88
CA HIS A 398 -3.71 0.22 25.87
C HIS A 398 -3.69 -0.36 27.29
N LEU A 399 -4.71 -1.15 27.66
CA LEU A 399 -4.81 -1.78 28.98
C LEU A 399 -3.55 -2.61 29.29
N PHE A 400 -3.18 -3.50 28.38
CA PHE A 400 -2.04 -4.40 28.56
C PHE A 400 -0.72 -3.63 28.63
N ARG A 401 -0.54 -2.59 27.81
CA ARG A 401 0.64 -1.71 27.87
C ARG A 401 0.72 -0.96 29.20
N ILE A 402 -0.38 -0.35 29.66
CA ILE A 402 -0.43 0.44 30.89
C ILE A 402 -0.19 -0.44 32.12
N LEU A 403 -0.76 -1.64 32.14
CA LEU A 403 -0.56 -2.59 33.23
C LEU A 403 0.79 -3.31 33.18
N GLY A 404 1.59 -3.11 32.13
CA GLY A 404 2.87 -3.80 31.95
C GLY A 404 2.72 -5.31 31.75
N LEU A 405 1.58 -5.77 31.23
CA LEU A 405 1.34 -7.18 30.96
C LEU A 405 2.19 -7.62 29.76
N PRO A 406 2.80 -8.83 29.80
CA PRO A 406 3.89 -9.14 28.88
C PRO A 406 3.42 -9.49 27.46
N TRP A 407 2.26 -10.12 27.30
CA TRP A 407 1.83 -10.68 26.02
C TRP A 407 0.37 -10.39 25.68
N VAL A 408 0.08 -10.28 24.38
CA VAL A 408 -1.27 -10.31 23.82
C VAL A 408 -1.30 -11.27 22.63
N ILE A 409 -2.36 -12.08 22.50
CA ILE A 409 -2.62 -12.80 21.24
C ILE A 409 -3.15 -11.81 20.22
N ALA A 410 -2.65 -11.88 18.99
CA ALA A 410 -3.08 -10.98 17.92
C ALA A 410 -3.11 -11.69 16.57
N LYS A 411 -4.00 -11.19 15.71
CA LYS A 411 -3.94 -11.39 14.27
C LYS A 411 -2.88 -10.43 13.72
N LEU A 412 -1.86 -10.98 13.09
CA LEU A 412 -0.76 -10.28 12.47
C LEU A 412 -1.07 -10.10 10.99
N TYR A 413 -0.82 -8.90 10.48
CA TYR A 413 -0.99 -8.55 9.08
C TYR A 413 0.32 -7.95 8.55
N ALA A 414 0.92 -8.63 7.58
CA ALA A 414 2.15 -8.23 6.93
C ALA A 414 1.87 -7.78 5.49
N ARG A 415 2.53 -6.69 5.11
CA ARG A 415 2.59 -6.23 3.72
C ARG A 415 4.03 -6.31 3.24
N ILE A 416 4.20 -6.80 2.02
CA ILE A 416 5.49 -6.69 1.35
C ILE A 416 5.80 -5.20 1.15
N PRO A 417 7.03 -4.73 1.47
CA PRO A 417 7.46 -3.39 1.10
C PRO A 417 7.26 -3.15 -0.41
N PRO A 418 6.58 -2.06 -0.80
CA PRO A 418 6.50 -1.66 -2.20
C PRO A 418 7.88 -1.63 -2.84
N ARG A 419 7.97 -1.90 -4.13
CA ARG A 419 9.27 -1.79 -4.81
C ARG A 419 9.65 -0.32 -4.90
N ARG A 420 8.71 0.50 -5.35
CA ARG A 420 8.97 1.90 -5.62
C ARG A 420 8.50 2.73 -4.44
N PHE A 421 9.38 3.60 -3.97
CA PHE A 421 9.05 4.67 -3.04
C PHE A 421 9.27 6.01 -3.73
N ASP A 422 8.19 6.78 -3.86
CA ASP A 422 8.29 8.18 -4.25
C ASP A 422 8.53 9.02 -2.99
N VAL A 423 9.54 9.90 -3.01
CA VAL A 423 9.79 10.80 -1.89
C VAL A 423 8.54 11.59 -1.47
N ALA A 424 7.69 11.99 -2.41
CA ALA A 424 6.45 12.72 -2.15
C ALA A 424 5.38 11.86 -1.46
N SER A 425 5.48 10.54 -1.55
CA SER A 425 4.56 9.60 -0.91
C SER A 425 4.99 9.19 0.51
N VAL A 426 6.29 9.29 0.83
CA VAL A 426 6.80 8.91 2.16
C VAL A 426 6.77 10.06 3.16
N ILE A 427 6.67 11.31 2.70
CA ILE A 427 6.54 12.49 3.57
C ILE A 427 5.24 13.25 3.35
N ASP A 428 4.94 14.13 4.29
CA ASP A 428 3.93 15.17 4.07
C ASP A 428 4.51 16.28 3.17
N THR A 429 4.00 16.37 1.93
CA THR A 429 4.46 17.36 0.95
C THR A 429 4.15 18.80 1.35
N ALA A 430 3.25 19.03 2.30
CA ALA A 430 3.02 20.34 2.89
C ALA A 430 4.27 20.90 3.61
N LYS A 431 5.25 20.04 3.94
CA LYS A 431 6.57 20.44 4.48
C LYS A 431 7.47 21.14 3.45
N GLY A 432 7.10 21.12 2.17
CA GLY A 432 7.77 21.87 1.10
C GLY A 432 8.98 21.17 0.49
N MET A 433 9.51 21.77 -0.59
CA MET A 433 10.53 21.14 -1.45
C MET A 433 11.86 20.86 -0.75
N THR A 434 12.25 21.72 0.19
CA THR A 434 13.48 21.52 0.96
C THR A 434 13.48 20.21 1.74
N GLU A 435 12.32 19.79 2.28
CA GLU A 435 12.22 18.52 3.02
C GLU A 435 12.21 17.32 2.06
N ILE A 436 11.57 17.46 0.90
CA ILE A 436 11.58 16.46 -0.17
C ILE A 436 13.01 16.18 -0.63
N GLU A 437 13.78 17.22 -0.98
CA GLU A 437 15.19 17.07 -1.36
C GLU A 437 16.02 16.48 -0.23
N ARG A 438 15.72 16.85 1.03
CA ARG A 438 16.43 16.34 2.21
C ARG A 438 16.23 14.83 2.37
N VAL A 439 15.00 14.33 2.27
CA VAL A 439 14.73 12.87 2.35
C VAL A 439 15.38 12.14 1.17
N GLY A 440 15.30 12.68 -0.05
CA GLY A 440 15.99 12.10 -1.20
C GLY A 440 17.51 12.00 -1.00
N ARG A 441 18.15 13.03 -0.44
CA ARG A 441 19.57 12.97 -0.02
C ARG A 441 19.80 11.94 1.09
N GLY A 442 18.87 11.82 2.03
CA GLY A 442 18.94 10.83 3.11
C GLY A 442 18.98 9.41 2.57
N TRP A 443 18.17 9.11 1.55
CA TRP A 443 18.21 7.81 0.87
C TRP A 443 19.55 7.52 0.20
N HIS A 444 20.17 8.52 -0.45
CA HIS A 444 21.54 8.37 -0.99
C HIS A 444 22.53 8.01 0.11
N THR A 445 22.54 8.76 1.22
CA THR A 445 23.43 8.47 2.35
C THR A 445 23.21 7.05 2.91
N LEU A 446 21.94 6.62 3.02
CA LEU A 446 21.62 5.28 3.51
C LEU A 446 22.09 4.16 2.55
N LEU A 447 21.99 4.37 1.23
CA LEU A 447 22.55 3.47 0.22
C LEU A 447 24.09 3.42 0.29
N GLU A 448 24.74 4.58 0.38
CA GLU A 448 26.22 4.68 0.49
C GLU A 448 26.75 3.97 1.73
N ARG A 449 25.96 3.96 2.81
CA ARG A 449 26.28 3.27 4.07
C ARG A 449 25.86 1.80 4.11
N GLY A 450 25.25 1.28 3.04
CA GLY A 450 24.79 -0.11 2.96
C GLY A 450 23.61 -0.43 3.89
N LEU A 451 22.87 0.59 4.34
CA LEU A 451 21.67 0.43 5.16
C LEU A 451 20.40 0.26 4.33
N LEU A 452 20.46 0.64 3.07
CA LEU A 452 19.47 0.31 2.06
C LEU A 452 20.20 -0.37 0.89
N HIS A 453 19.46 -1.18 0.15
CA HIS A 453 19.90 -1.74 -1.12
C HIS A 453 18.84 -1.47 -2.18
N GLY A 454 19.28 -0.94 -3.31
CA GLY A 454 18.41 -0.51 -4.39
C GLY A 454 19.07 0.55 -5.25
N ARG A 455 18.24 1.31 -5.97
CA ARG A 455 18.70 2.39 -6.84
C ARG A 455 17.79 3.60 -6.75
N ILE A 456 18.38 4.79 -6.79
CA ILE A 456 17.65 6.05 -6.88
C ILE A 456 17.66 6.53 -8.32
N ARG A 457 16.49 6.95 -8.80
CA ARG A 457 16.30 7.69 -10.04
C ARG A 457 15.55 8.99 -9.73
N TYR A 458 15.54 9.89 -10.69
CA TYR A 458 14.89 11.19 -10.55
C TYR A 458 13.78 11.35 -11.58
N GLU A 459 12.61 11.74 -11.11
CA GLU A 459 11.46 12.12 -11.92
C GLU A 459 11.18 13.60 -11.70
N GLY A 460 11.72 14.43 -12.60
CA GLY A 460 11.80 15.87 -12.35
C GLY A 460 12.63 16.16 -11.09
N PRO A 461 12.11 16.95 -10.12
CA PRO A 461 12.81 17.23 -8.87
C PRO A 461 12.69 16.12 -7.81
N PHE A 462 11.88 15.09 -8.06
CA PHE A 462 11.55 14.08 -7.05
C PHE A 462 12.47 12.86 -7.17
N ALA A 463 13.03 12.45 -6.02
CA ALA A 463 13.77 11.20 -5.91
C ALA A 463 12.80 10.02 -5.83
N VAL A 464 13.08 8.98 -6.61
CA VAL A 464 12.33 7.73 -6.62
C VAL A 464 13.29 6.60 -6.30
N LEU A 465 13.01 5.87 -5.22
CA LEU A 465 13.80 4.73 -4.78
C LEU A 465 13.14 3.44 -5.27
N ASP A 466 13.84 2.69 -6.11
CA ASP A 466 13.55 1.28 -6.37
C ASP A 466 14.28 0.47 -5.29
N LEU A 467 13.55 0.00 -4.28
CA LEU A 467 14.06 -0.74 -3.12
C LEU A 467 14.17 -2.24 -3.44
N ASP A 468 15.38 -2.80 -3.29
CA ASP A 468 15.61 -4.24 -3.31
C ASP A 468 15.58 -4.81 -1.87
N HIS A 469 16.19 -4.13 -0.90
CA HIS A 469 16.13 -4.51 0.52
C HIS A 469 16.33 -3.32 1.47
N GLY A 470 15.63 -3.37 2.60
CA GLY A 470 15.79 -2.43 3.71
C GLY A 470 15.53 -3.15 5.04
N PRO A 471 16.52 -3.26 5.93
CA PRO A 471 16.40 -4.01 7.19
C PRO A 471 15.46 -3.34 8.19
N ALA A 472 15.22 -2.04 8.04
CA ALA A 472 14.38 -1.19 8.89
C ALA A 472 13.60 -0.20 8.01
N PRO A 473 12.32 -0.47 7.68
CA PRO A 473 11.60 0.29 6.65
C PRO A 473 11.24 1.72 7.09
N TRP A 474 11.23 2.02 8.38
CA TRP A 474 11.03 3.39 8.89
C TRP A 474 12.19 4.34 8.55
N LEU A 475 13.37 3.82 8.18
CA LEU A 475 14.50 4.63 7.72
C LEU A 475 14.20 5.36 6.40
N LEU A 476 13.17 4.92 5.66
CA LEU A 476 12.74 5.55 4.42
C LEU A 476 11.96 6.85 4.65
N GLY A 477 11.44 7.08 5.85
CA GLY A 477 10.65 8.28 6.17
C GLY A 477 11.50 9.51 6.46
N ASP A 478 10.84 10.58 6.88
CA ASP A 478 11.54 11.77 7.35
C ASP A 478 12.28 11.54 8.68
N ALA A 479 13.11 12.51 9.07
CA ALA A 479 13.91 12.40 10.29
C ALA A 479 13.08 12.25 11.58
N ALA A 480 11.85 12.77 11.61
CA ALA A 480 10.98 12.63 12.77
C ALA A 480 10.46 11.19 12.90
N LEU A 481 9.98 10.60 11.80
CA LEU A 481 9.56 9.20 11.77
C LEU A 481 10.73 8.28 12.11
N ALA A 482 11.86 8.43 11.39
CA ALA A 482 13.01 7.55 11.56
C ALA A 482 13.55 7.59 13.00
N SER A 483 13.71 8.78 13.59
CA SER A 483 14.19 8.89 14.97
C SER A 483 13.21 8.36 16.01
N ALA A 484 11.90 8.55 15.83
CA ALA A 484 10.89 8.01 16.74
C ALA A 484 10.90 6.47 16.75
N TYR A 485 10.99 5.86 15.57
CA TYR A 485 11.09 4.40 15.46
C TYR A 485 12.44 3.87 15.92
N ASN A 486 13.55 4.58 15.67
CA ASN A 486 14.87 4.19 16.19
C ASN A 486 14.87 4.12 17.72
N THR A 487 14.32 5.14 18.39
CA THR A 487 14.18 5.14 19.86
C THR A 487 13.29 4.01 20.35
N ALA A 488 12.15 3.78 19.70
CA ALA A 488 11.25 2.70 20.08
C ALA A 488 11.89 1.32 19.86
N TYR A 489 12.61 1.16 18.76
CA TYR A 489 13.29 -0.09 18.41
C TYR A 489 14.40 -0.43 19.39
N GLU A 490 15.27 0.53 19.73
CA GLU A 490 16.36 0.33 20.71
C GLU A 490 15.86 0.06 22.13
N ARG A 491 14.64 0.50 22.47
CA ARG A 491 14.02 0.12 23.75
C ARG A 491 13.61 -1.35 23.78
N VAL A 492 13.10 -1.88 22.66
CA VAL A 492 12.61 -3.27 22.56
C VAL A 492 13.75 -4.25 22.27
N TYR A 493 14.69 -3.82 21.42
CA TYR A 493 15.85 -4.57 20.94
C TYR A 493 17.14 -3.75 21.14
N PRO A 494 17.65 -3.63 22.38
CA PRO A 494 18.82 -2.80 22.65
C PRO A 494 20.07 -3.23 21.88
N GLY A 495 20.74 -2.28 21.24
CA GLY A 495 21.96 -2.46 20.46
C GLY A 495 21.75 -2.87 19.00
N ALA A 496 20.53 -3.26 18.61
CA ALA A 496 20.28 -3.84 17.29
C ALA A 496 20.57 -2.89 16.12
N LEU A 497 20.30 -1.59 16.26
CA LEU A 497 20.62 -0.61 15.20
C LEU A 497 22.11 -0.28 15.18
N THR A 498 22.79 -0.38 16.33
CA THR A 498 24.25 -0.23 16.39
C THR A 498 24.96 -1.39 15.69
N GLU A 499 24.48 -2.62 15.87
CA GLU A 499 24.97 -3.80 15.14
C GLU A 499 24.71 -3.70 13.63
N LEU A 500 23.65 -3.01 13.23
CA LEU A 500 23.36 -2.68 11.83
C LEU A 500 24.31 -1.61 11.25
N GLY A 501 25.10 -0.95 12.08
CA GLY A 501 26.06 0.08 11.67
C GLY A 501 25.60 1.53 11.87
N ILE A 502 24.46 1.75 12.55
CA ILE A 502 24.00 3.09 12.93
C ILE A 502 24.68 3.47 14.26
N PRO A 503 25.53 4.51 14.31
CA PRO A 503 26.25 4.84 15.53
C PRO A 503 25.28 5.29 16.62
N ALA A 504 25.55 4.89 17.87
CA ALA A 504 24.73 5.23 19.03
C ALA A 504 24.48 6.76 19.18
N THR A 505 25.43 7.59 18.75
CA THR A 505 25.27 9.05 18.74
C THR A 505 24.12 9.50 17.85
N ALA A 506 23.89 8.86 16.69
CA ALA A 506 22.79 9.17 15.78
C ALA A 506 21.42 8.75 16.32
N LEU A 507 21.39 7.85 17.30
CA LEU A 507 20.17 7.32 17.92
C LEU A 507 19.66 8.19 19.09
N THR A 508 20.40 9.22 19.49
CA THR A 508 20.05 10.09 20.63
C THR A 508 18.89 11.06 20.36
N GLY A 509 18.40 11.11 19.12
CA GLY A 509 17.20 11.85 18.74
C GLY A 509 17.29 12.46 17.34
N ARG A 510 16.22 13.17 16.95
CA ARG A 510 16.06 13.72 15.60
C ARG A 510 17.25 14.53 15.10
N LYS A 511 17.77 15.47 15.91
CA LYS A 511 18.89 16.33 15.48
C LYS A 511 20.16 15.54 15.22
N ALA A 512 20.45 14.55 16.06
CA ALA A 512 21.64 13.72 15.89
C ALA A 512 21.50 12.79 14.68
N TRP A 513 20.29 12.28 14.43
CA TRP A 513 19.97 11.54 13.21
C TRP A 513 20.18 12.40 11.95
N GLU A 514 19.68 13.62 11.93
CA GLU A 514 19.87 14.57 10.82
C GLU A 514 21.36 14.92 10.61
N GLN A 515 22.09 15.21 11.69
CA GLN A 515 23.53 15.48 11.61
C GLN A 515 24.27 14.29 11.02
N TRP A 516 23.97 13.08 11.49
CA TRP A 516 24.63 11.89 10.97
C TRP A 516 24.26 11.62 9.52
N LEU A 517 23.03 11.88 9.07
CA LEU A 517 22.65 11.65 7.66
C LEU A 517 23.21 12.68 6.68
N TYR A 518 23.43 13.93 7.11
CA TYR A 518 23.71 15.05 6.20
C TYR A 518 25.06 15.76 6.43
N CYS A 519 25.83 15.34 7.42
CA CYS A 519 27.20 15.79 7.69
C CYS A 519 28.15 14.60 7.63
#